data_AF-A0A075GD79-F1
#
_entry.id   AF-A0A075GD79-F1
#
_cell.length_a   1.000
_cell.length_b   1.000
_cell.length_c   1.000
_cell.angle_alpha   90.00
_cell.angle_beta   90.00
_cell.angle_gamma   90.00
#
_symmetry.space_group_name_H-M   'P 1'
#
loop_
_entity.id
_entity.type
_entity.pdbx_description
1 polymer ?
#
loop_
_entity_poly.entity_id
_entity_poly.type
_entity_poly.pdbx_seq_one_letter_code
_entity_poly.pdbx_strand_id
1 'polypeptide(L)'
;MRERITALPTESLASQWGKELLHMLARPGAYEHHESHGPHMEVYAALLQGPASKQQAVTEEDVKAAFAAARAKRKTNPLRDIANQSPWREENPSDDELKRLSAELPTDMEDASGVRTVPSKQIDRVDVSDRSGEDHELSARVAASAAQRDAPEELRDVLIDLEVGEKRAERKQWDDLVEGLDDLLDDD
;
A
#
# COMPACT_ATOMS: atom_id res chain seq x y z
N MET A 1 10.92 39.93 -27.46
CA MET A 1 9.49 40.32 -27.38
C MET A 1 9.07 40.61 -25.94
N ARG A 2 9.18 39.64 -25.02
CA ARG A 2 8.94 39.84 -23.57
C ARG A 2 9.60 41.11 -23.00
N GLU A 3 10.89 41.30 -23.26
CA GLU A 3 11.65 42.47 -22.77
C GLU A 3 11.10 43.82 -23.27
N ARG A 4 10.52 43.85 -24.47
CA ARG A 4 9.91 45.06 -25.03
C ARG A 4 8.55 45.35 -24.39
N ILE A 5 7.80 44.32 -24.00
CA ILE A 5 6.51 44.47 -23.31
C ILE A 5 6.71 44.92 -21.87
N THR A 6 7.77 44.45 -21.21
CA THR A 6 8.14 44.87 -19.85
C THR A 6 8.68 46.30 -19.79
N ALA A 7 9.19 46.82 -20.93
CA ALA A 7 9.65 48.21 -21.04
C ALA A 7 8.52 49.22 -21.28
N LEU A 8 7.30 48.75 -21.59
CA LEU A 8 6.12 49.61 -21.75
C LEU A 8 5.52 49.97 -20.38
N PRO A 9 4.87 51.14 -20.25
CA PRO A 9 4.15 51.51 -19.04
C PRO A 9 3.11 50.45 -18.68
N THR A 10 3.04 50.05 -17.40
CA THR A 10 2.19 48.92 -16.94
C THR A 10 0.70 49.13 -17.18
N GLU A 11 0.24 50.38 -17.14
CA GLU A 11 -1.15 50.79 -17.36
C GLU A 11 -1.49 51.05 -18.83
N SER A 12 -0.52 50.90 -19.75
CA SER A 12 -0.80 51.09 -21.17
C SER A 12 -1.61 49.91 -21.73
N LEU A 13 -2.62 50.21 -22.54
CA LEU A 13 -3.41 49.22 -23.27
C LEU A 13 -2.52 48.24 -24.05
N ALA A 14 -1.45 48.76 -24.67
CA ALA A 14 -0.48 47.95 -25.39
C ALA A 14 0.28 46.96 -24.49
N SER A 15 0.60 47.33 -23.24
CA SER A 15 1.24 46.43 -22.29
C SER A 15 0.28 45.34 -21.81
N GLN A 16 -0.97 45.71 -21.50
CA GLN A 16 -2.02 44.77 -21.08
C GLN A 16 -2.30 43.74 -22.17
N TRP A 17 -2.54 44.21 -23.40
CA TRP A 17 -2.81 43.35 -24.55
C TRP A 17 -1.60 42.47 -24.90
N GLY A 18 -0.39 43.03 -24.81
CA GLY A 18 0.85 42.27 -25.02
C GLY A 18 1.03 41.14 -23.99
N LYS A 19 0.68 41.36 -22.72
CA LYS A 19 0.73 40.33 -21.67
C LYS A 19 -0.32 39.25 -21.91
N GLU A 20 -1.54 39.64 -22.26
CA GLU A 20 -2.65 38.74 -22.57
C GLU A 20 -2.30 37.81 -23.74
N LEU A 21 -1.80 38.39 -24.85
CA LEU A 21 -1.31 37.61 -25.99
C LEU A 21 -0.20 36.64 -25.59
N LEU A 22 0.70 37.05 -24.69
CA LEU A 22 1.76 36.18 -24.21
C LEU A 22 1.24 35.02 -23.36
N HIS A 23 0.19 35.25 -22.55
CA HIS A 23 -0.51 34.22 -21.79
C HIS A 23 -1.22 33.23 -22.72
N MET A 24 -1.87 33.72 -23.79
CA MET A 24 -2.51 32.89 -24.80
C MET A 24 -1.48 32.02 -25.52
N LEU A 25 -0.37 32.59 -26.00
CA LEU A 25 0.70 31.83 -26.67
C LEU A 25 1.39 30.80 -25.76
N ALA A 26 1.46 31.06 -24.45
CA ALA A 26 2.03 30.10 -23.50
C ALA A 26 1.13 28.87 -23.29
N ARG A 27 -0.19 29.01 -23.46
CA ARG A 27 -1.18 27.94 -23.26
C ARG A 27 -2.31 28.04 -24.28
N PRO A 28 -2.05 27.82 -25.58
CA PRO A 28 -3.04 28.08 -26.62
C PRO A 28 -4.30 27.22 -26.48
N GLY A 29 -4.16 25.97 -26.04
CA GLY A 29 -5.31 25.08 -25.83
C GLY A 29 -6.33 25.57 -24.80
N ALA A 30 -5.94 26.46 -23.88
CA ALA A 30 -6.87 27.03 -22.91
C ALA A 30 -7.76 28.16 -23.48
N TYR A 31 -7.44 28.66 -24.68
CA TYR A 31 -8.07 29.83 -25.30
C TYR A 31 -8.72 29.52 -26.66
N GLU A 32 -8.88 28.24 -27.02
CA GLU A 32 -9.51 27.80 -28.27
C GLU A 32 -10.96 28.29 -28.42
N HIS A 33 -11.64 28.55 -27.30
CA HIS A 33 -13.02 29.04 -27.28
C HIS A 33 -13.14 30.58 -27.22
N HIS A 34 -12.03 31.32 -27.32
CA HIS A 34 -12.08 32.78 -27.32
C HIS A 34 -12.72 33.31 -28.61
N GLU A 35 -13.67 34.24 -28.50
CA GLU A 35 -14.48 34.73 -29.63
C GLU A 35 -13.65 35.21 -30.82
N SER A 36 -12.62 36.03 -30.57
CA SER A 36 -11.74 36.58 -31.61
C SER A 36 -10.46 35.77 -31.87
N HIS A 37 -9.93 35.10 -30.84
CA HIS A 37 -8.57 34.55 -30.85
C HIS A 37 -8.56 33.02 -30.91
N GLY A 38 -9.68 32.37 -30.61
CA GLY A 38 -9.84 30.93 -30.60
C GLY A 38 -9.40 30.23 -31.89
N PRO A 39 -9.86 30.67 -33.07
CA PRO A 39 -9.45 30.07 -34.34
C PRO A 39 -7.93 30.11 -34.57
N HIS A 40 -7.25 31.14 -34.07
CA HIS A 40 -5.78 31.25 -34.18
C HIS A 40 -5.07 30.35 -33.15
N MET A 41 -5.63 30.23 -31.95
CA MET A 41 -5.06 29.39 -30.89
C MET A 41 -5.18 27.91 -31.23
N GLU A 42 -6.28 27.47 -31.85
CA GLU A 42 -6.47 26.10 -32.35
C GLU A 42 -5.37 25.71 -33.35
N VAL A 43 -5.15 26.55 -34.37
CA VAL A 43 -4.11 26.32 -35.39
C VAL A 43 -2.71 26.31 -34.75
N TYR A 44 -2.44 27.23 -33.82
CA TYR A 44 -1.14 27.31 -33.15
C TYR A 44 -0.90 26.09 -32.24
N ALA A 45 -1.92 25.63 -31.52
CA ALA A 45 -1.85 24.40 -30.72
C ALA A 45 -1.58 23.17 -31.59
N ALA A 46 -2.27 23.04 -32.72
CA ALA A 46 -2.05 21.96 -33.67
C ALA A 46 -0.61 21.96 -34.24
N LEU A 47 -0.06 23.14 -34.54
CA LEU A 47 1.32 23.27 -35.01
C LEU A 47 2.34 22.90 -33.92
N LEU A 48 2.10 23.27 -32.66
CA LEU A 48 2.96 22.93 -31.53
C LEU A 48 2.97 21.42 -31.22
N GLN A 49 1.84 20.75 -31.38
CA GLN A 49 1.74 19.29 -31.25
C GLN A 49 2.53 18.56 -32.34
N GLY A 50 2.93 19.27 -33.40
CA GLY A 50 3.64 18.73 -34.56
C GLY A 50 2.70 17.88 -35.43
N PRO A 51 3.18 17.44 -36.61
CA PRO A 51 2.46 16.40 -37.34
C PRO A 51 2.32 15.22 -36.39
N ALA A 52 1.07 14.78 -36.14
CA ALA A 52 0.82 13.57 -35.37
C ALA A 52 1.80 12.51 -35.87
N SER A 53 2.77 12.12 -35.03
CA SER A 53 3.68 11.04 -35.38
C SER A 53 2.77 9.92 -35.82
N LYS A 54 2.82 9.50 -37.09
CA LYS A 54 1.95 8.45 -37.60
C LYS A 54 2.07 7.32 -36.60
N GLN A 55 1.09 7.16 -35.73
CA GLN A 55 1.06 6.07 -34.80
C GLN A 55 0.91 4.90 -35.75
N GLN A 56 2.02 4.19 -35.98
CA GLN A 56 1.98 3.00 -36.82
C GLN A 56 0.89 2.14 -36.22
N ALA A 57 -0.10 1.78 -37.04
CA ALA A 57 -1.17 0.91 -36.60
C ALA A 57 -0.50 -0.36 -36.07
N VAL A 58 -0.65 -0.60 -34.77
CA VAL A 58 -0.05 -1.77 -34.12
C VAL A 58 -0.63 -3.00 -34.81
N THR A 59 0.23 -3.75 -35.49
CA THR A 59 -0.18 -4.95 -36.21
C THR A 59 -0.24 -6.14 -35.25
N GLU A 60 -0.92 -7.20 -35.66
CA GLU A 60 -0.95 -8.45 -34.88
C GLU A 60 0.46 -9.03 -34.70
N GLU A 61 1.35 -8.83 -35.68
CA GLU A 61 2.75 -9.25 -35.64
C GLU A 61 3.53 -8.51 -34.54
N ASP A 62 3.32 -7.20 -34.40
CA ASP A 62 3.94 -6.39 -33.35
C ASP A 62 3.52 -6.87 -31.95
N VAL A 63 2.24 -7.21 -31.78
CA VAL A 63 1.72 -7.76 -30.53
C VAL A 63 2.37 -9.11 -30.22
N LYS A 64 2.45 -10.01 -31.20
CA LYS A 64 3.11 -11.32 -31.04
C LYS A 64 4.59 -11.15 -30.67
N ALA A 65 5.29 -10.23 -31.32
CA ALA A 65 6.69 -9.92 -31.03
C ALA A 65 6.87 -9.38 -29.59
N ALA A 66 5.98 -8.49 -29.15
CA ALA A 66 6.00 -7.96 -27.78
C ALA A 66 5.79 -9.05 -26.72
N PHE A 67 4.85 -9.99 -26.94
CA PHE A 67 4.64 -11.12 -26.03
C PHE A 67 5.82 -12.10 -26.02
N ALA A 68 6.43 -12.36 -27.17
CA ALA A 68 7.64 -13.20 -27.26
C ALA A 68 8.80 -12.58 -26.48
N ALA A 69 9.04 -11.27 -26.65
CA ALA A 69 10.05 -10.53 -25.91
C ALA A 69 9.76 -10.49 -24.39
N ALA A 70 8.49 -10.37 -24.00
CA ALA A 70 8.09 -10.40 -22.59
C ALA A 70 8.27 -11.78 -21.95
N ARG A 71 8.02 -12.87 -22.68
CA ARG A 71 8.28 -14.25 -22.21
C ARG A 71 9.78 -14.52 -22.07
N ALA A 72 10.60 -14.03 -22.99
CA ALA A 72 12.06 -14.16 -22.92
C ALA A 72 12.66 -13.38 -21.74
N LYS A 73 12.05 -12.27 -21.33
CA LYS A 73 12.44 -11.52 -20.14
C LYS A 73 11.98 -12.23 -18.88
N ARG A 74 12.87 -13.04 -18.27
CA ARG A 74 12.66 -13.59 -16.92
C ARG A 74 12.54 -12.44 -15.93
N LYS A 75 11.34 -12.23 -15.37
CA LYS A 75 11.15 -11.31 -14.24
C LYS A 75 11.86 -11.91 -13.02
N THR A 76 12.86 -11.20 -12.51
CA THR A 76 13.48 -11.51 -11.22
C THR A 76 12.47 -11.15 -10.13
N ASN A 77 12.11 -12.14 -9.31
CA ASN A 77 11.23 -11.91 -8.17
C ASN A 77 12.04 -12.31 -6.93
N PRO A 78 12.47 -11.36 -6.08
CA PRO A 78 13.34 -11.66 -4.95
C PRO A 78 12.69 -12.64 -3.96
N LEU A 79 11.37 -12.60 -3.77
CA LEU A 79 10.67 -13.59 -2.94
C LEU A 79 10.73 -14.98 -3.56
N ARG A 80 10.48 -15.08 -4.86
CA ARG A 80 10.52 -16.36 -5.57
C ARG A 80 11.94 -16.88 -5.71
N ASP A 81 12.93 -16.03 -5.91
CA ASP A 81 14.28 -16.41 -6.31
C ASP A 81 15.21 -16.55 -5.08
N ILE A 82 15.04 -15.75 -4.02
CA ILE A 82 15.87 -15.75 -2.80
C ILE A 82 15.15 -16.40 -1.61
N ALA A 83 13.87 -16.09 -1.38
CA ALA A 83 13.20 -16.51 -0.15
C ALA A 83 12.73 -17.98 -0.17
N ASN A 84 12.32 -18.50 -1.33
CA ASN A 84 11.86 -19.89 -1.41
C ASN A 84 13.04 -20.89 -1.46
N GLN A 85 13.67 -21.22 -0.33
CA GLN A 85 14.77 -22.20 -0.29
C GLN A 85 14.31 -23.67 -0.37
N SER A 86 13.06 -23.93 -0.77
CA SER A 86 12.54 -25.29 -0.86
C SER A 86 13.33 -26.11 -1.88
N PRO A 87 13.77 -27.33 -1.52
CA PRO A 87 14.43 -28.25 -2.45
C PRO A 87 13.51 -28.67 -3.61
N TRP A 88 12.19 -28.57 -3.40
CA TRP A 88 11.17 -28.90 -4.40
C TRP A 88 10.68 -27.69 -5.21
N ARG A 89 11.48 -26.61 -5.27
CA ARG A 89 11.11 -25.39 -6.01
C ARG A 89 11.01 -25.64 -7.52
N GLU A 90 11.97 -26.35 -8.08
CA GLU A 90 12.08 -26.56 -9.54
C GLU A 90 11.70 -27.98 -9.98
N GLU A 91 11.70 -28.93 -9.05
CA GLU A 91 11.37 -30.33 -9.32
C GLU A 91 10.49 -30.89 -8.20
N ASN A 92 9.56 -31.78 -8.56
CA ASN A 92 8.73 -32.46 -7.58
C ASN A 92 9.59 -33.39 -6.71
N PRO A 93 9.18 -33.66 -5.45
CA PRO A 93 9.87 -34.64 -4.62
C PRO A 93 9.86 -36.01 -5.28
N SER A 94 10.93 -36.79 -5.09
CA SER A 94 10.98 -38.18 -5.52
C SER A 94 9.99 -39.05 -4.72
N ASP A 95 9.57 -40.19 -5.30
CA ASP A 95 8.66 -41.13 -4.64
C ASP A 95 9.18 -41.64 -3.29
N ASP A 96 10.50 -41.76 -3.14
CA ASP A 96 11.13 -42.19 -1.89
C ASP A 96 11.12 -41.08 -0.82
N GLU A 97 11.27 -39.81 -1.22
CA GLU A 97 11.12 -38.67 -0.32
C GLU A 97 9.67 -38.49 0.11
N LEU A 98 8.71 -38.68 -0.80
CA LEU A 98 7.28 -38.65 -0.48
C LEU A 98 6.92 -39.71 0.56
N LYS A 99 7.45 -40.93 0.42
CA LYS A 99 7.21 -42.00 1.41
C LYS A 99 7.79 -41.65 2.78
N ARG A 100 8.99 -41.07 2.84
CA ARG A 100 9.60 -40.61 4.10
C ARG A 100 8.77 -39.53 4.77
N LEU A 101 8.41 -38.48 4.02
CA LEU A 101 7.53 -37.41 4.50
C LEU A 101 6.19 -37.96 4.99
N SER A 102 5.59 -38.89 4.24
CA SER A 102 4.31 -39.49 4.62
C SER A 102 4.38 -40.29 5.93
N ALA A 103 5.56 -40.86 6.25
CA ALA A 103 5.78 -41.60 7.49
C ALA A 103 6.05 -40.68 8.69
N GLU A 104 6.51 -39.45 8.46
CA GLU A 104 6.70 -38.42 9.48
C GLU A 104 5.39 -37.70 9.85
N LEU A 105 4.38 -37.78 8.98
CA LEU A 105 3.07 -37.21 9.25
C LEU A 105 2.32 -38.03 10.33
N PRO A 106 1.68 -37.38 11.31
CA PRO A 106 0.89 -38.07 12.31
C PRO A 106 -0.30 -38.77 11.64
N THR A 107 -0.40 -40.07 11.85
CA THR A 107 -1.49 -40.93 11.31
C THR A 107 -2.76 -40.89 12.16
N ASP A 108 -2.69 -40.29 13.33
CA ASP A 108 -3.73 -40.18 14.35
C ASP A 108 -4.42 -38.81 14.35
N MET A 109 -4.19 -37.98 13.33
CA MET A 109 -4.95 -36.74 13.18
C MET A 109 -6.40 -37.06 12.82
N GLU A 110 -7.28 -37.01 13.82
CA GLU A 110 -8.71 -36.93 13.59
C GLU A 110 -9.02 -35.57 12.94
N ASP A 111 -9.50 -35.59 11.70
CA ASP A 111 -9.96 -34.40 11.02
C ASP A 111 -11.23 -33.88 11.73
N ALA A 112 -11.02 -32.97 12.68
CA ALA A 112 -12.11 -32.29 13.39
C ALA A 112 -12.79 -31.21 12.52
N SER A 113 -12.30 -30.98 11.30
CA SER A 113 -12.91 -29.99 10.41
C SER A 113 -14.30 -30.46 9.97
N GLY A 114 -15.31 -29.65 10.30
CA GLY A 114 -16.71 -29.97 9.98
C GLY A 114 -17.47 -30.76 11.04
N VAL A 115 -16.89 -31.07 12.19
CA VAL A 115 -17.65 -31.57 13.34
C VAL A 115 -18.61 -30.48 13.82
N ARG A 116 -19.92 -30.75 13.76
CA ARG A 116 -20.94 -29.80 14.23
C ARG A 116 -20.81 -29.66 15.75
N THR A 117 -20.69 -28.43 16.24
CA THR A 117 -20.74 -28.14 17.67
C THR A 117 -22.09 -28.58 18.23
N VAL A 118 -22.08 -29.35 19.31
CA VAL A 118 -23.29 -29.75 20.03
C VAL A 118 -23.55 -28.70 21.12
N PRO A 119 -24.63 -27.91 21.06
CA PRO A 119 -24.85 -26.79 21.99
C PRO A 119 -24.92 -27.18 23.47
N SER A 120 -25.25 -28.44 23.78
CA SER A 120 -25.33 -28.95 25.15
C SER A 120 -24.00 -29.46 25.71
N LYS A 121 -22.92 -29.45 24.92
CA LYS A 121 -21.59 -29.86 25.38
C LYS A 121 -20.81 -28.60 25.75
N GLN A 122 -20.24 -28.57 26.95
CA GLN A 122 -19.34 -27.50 27.37
C GLN A 122 -18.12 -27.46 26.43
N ILE A 123 -17.77 -26.26 25.97
CA ILE A 123 -16.65 -26.04 25.06
C ILE A 123 -15.42 -25.75 25.93
N ASP A 124 -14.39 -26.58 25.80
CA ASP A 124 -13.14 -26.37 26.51
C ASP A 124 -12.50 -25.05 26.07
N ARG A 125 -11.95 -24.29 27.04
CA ARG A 125 -11.28 -23.01 26.77
C ARG A 125 -10.06 -23.27 25.89
N VAL A 126 -10.08 -22.72 24.67
CA VAL A 126 -8.97 -22.83 23.73
C VAL A 126 -7.80 -21.99 24.25
N ASP A 127 -6.62 -22.59 24.32
CA ASP A 127 -5.39 -21.86 24.61
C ASP A 127 -5.07 -20.90 23.46
N VAL A 128 -5.07 -19.61 23.76
CA VAL A 128 -4.80 -18.52 22.82
C VAL A 128 -3.43 -17.88 23.06
N SER A 129 -2.62 -18.43 23.97
CA SER A 129 -1.29 -17.90 24.30
C SER A 129 -0.35 -17.87 23.08
N ASP A 130 -0.47 -18.85 22.18
CA ASP A 130 0.32 -18.94 20.95
C ASP A 130 -0.13 -17.99 19.84
N ARG A 131 -1.25 -17.28 19.99
CA ARG A 131 -1.67 -16.20 19.08
C ARG A 131 -0.82 -14.95 19.34
N SER A 132 0.47 -15.08 19.10
CA SER A 132 1.51 -14.04 19.14
C SER A 132 1.33 -12.90 18.12
N GLY A 133 0.19 -12.84 17.43
CA GLY A 133 -0.07 -11.92 16.32
C GLY A 133 -0.22 -10.45 16.74
N GLU A 134 -0.48 -10.18 18.02
CA GLU A 134 -0.51 -8.82 18.55
C GLU A 134 0.38 -8.74 19.79
N ASP A 135 1.62 -8.32 19.60
CA ASP A 135 2.47 -7.93 20.72
C ASP A 135 1.92 -6.61 21.30
N HIS A 136 1.10 -6.73 22.35
CA HIS A 136 0.44 -5.62 23.02
C HIS A 136 1.42 -4.72 23.78
N GLU A 137 2.59 -5.24 24.19
CA GLU A 137 3.64 -4.44 24.81
C GLU A 137 4.37 -3.60 23.76
N LEU A 138 4.77 -4.23 22.64
CA LEU A 138 5.40 -3.54 21.51
C LEU A 138 4.44 -2.51 20.89
N SER A 139 3.16 -2.86 20.72
CA SER A 139 2.14 -1.95 20.18
C SER A 139 1.94 -0.73 21.08
N ALA A 140 1.88 -0.92 22.40
CA ALA A 140 1.83 0.17 23.36
C ALA A 140 3.09 1.05 23.28
N ARG A 141 4.27 0.43 23.17
CA ARG A 141 5.55 1.16 23.07
C ARG A 141 5.67 1.95 21.77
N VAL A 142 5.22 1.41 20.64
CA VAL A 142 5.20 2.11 19.35
C VAL A 142 4.23 3.29 19.39
N ALA A 143 3.04 3.10 19.97
CA ALA A 143 2.06 4.18 20.13
C ALA A 143 2.61 5.30 21.05
N ALA A 144 3.16 4.95 22.21
CA ALA A 144 3.78 5.89 23.14
C ALA A 144 4.99 6.61 22.49
N SER A 145 5.84 5.88 21.77
CA SER A 145 6.96 6.47 21.03
C SER A 145 6.48 7.47 19.96
N ALA A 146 5.35 7.20 19.30
CA ALA A 146 4.75 8.14 18.35
C ALA A 146 4.15 9.37 19.04
N ALA A 147 3.54 9.21 20.22
CA ALA A 147 2.96 10.31 21.01
C ALA A 147 4.04 11.24 21.59
N GLN A 148 5.18 10.68 22.03
CA GLN A 148 6.27 11.41 22.66
C GLN A 148 7.39 11.87 21.68
N ARG A 149 7.09 11.92 20.38
CA ARG A 149 8.07 12.32 19.33
C ARG A 149 8.67 13.71 19.56
N ASP A 150 7.85 14.64 20.03
CA ASP A 150 8.22 16.05 20.22
C ASP A 150 8.73 16.34 21.65
N ALA A 151 8.80 15.32 22.52
CA ALA A 151 9.28 15.46 23.88
C ALA A 151 10.82 15.66 23.93
N PRO A 152 11.35 16.36 24.96
CA PRO A 152 12.79 16.48 25.19
C PRO A 152 13.48 15.11 25.22
N GLU A 153 14.63 14.98 24.55
CA GLU A 153 15.36 13.71 24.39
C GLU A 153 15.66 13.02 25.73
N GLU A 154 16.00 13.81 26.76
CA GLU A 154 16.33 13.32 28.11
C GLU A 154 15.13 12.73 28.87
N LEU A 155 13.90 13.12 28.53
CA LEU A 155 12.68 12.69 29.23
C LEU A 155 11.84 11.71 28.41
N ARG A 156 12.17 11.54 27.12
CA ARG A 156 11.38 10.79 26.16
C ARG A 156 11.19 9.34 26.59
N ASP A 157 12.26 8.67 26.99
CA ASP A 157 12.21 7.26 27.40
C ASP A 157 11.38 7.07 28.68
N VAL A 158 11.51 7.98 29.65
CA VAL A 158 10.75 7.94 30.91
C VAL A 158 9.25 8.15 30.65
N LEU A 159 8.89 9.05 29.74
CA LEU A 159 7.50 9.30 29.36
C LEU A 159 6.90 8.11 28.60
N ILE A 160 7.68 7.49 27.70
CA ILE A 160 7.26 6.27 26.99
C ILE A 160 6.99 5.14 27.98
N ASP A 161 7.91 4.89 28.92
CA ASP A 161 7.77 3.82 29.90
C ASP A 161 6.58 4.06 30.85
N LEU A 162 6.32 5.32 31.21
CA LEU A 162 5.15 5.70 32.00
C LEU A 162 3.84 5.36 31.26
N GLU A 163 3.72 5.78 30.01
CA GLU A 163 2.51 5.57 29.19
C GLU A 163 2.27 4.07 28.91
N VAL A 164 3.34 3.31 28.68
CA VAL A 164 3.27 1.84 28.56
C VAL A 164 2.82 1.21 29.89
N GLY A 165 3.34 1.71 31.02
CA GLY A 165 2.95 1.28 32.36
C GLY A 165 1.48 1.54 32.67
N GLU A 166 0.96 2.70 32.30
CA GLU A 166 -0.47 3.04 32.41
C GLU A 166 -1.34 2.08 31.59
N LYS A 167 -0.98 1.83 30.33
CA LYS A 167 -1.69 0.86 29.48
C LYS A 167 -1.67 -0.56 30.03
N ARG A 168 -0.58 -0.96 30.68
CA ARG A 168 -0.48 -2.25 31.37
C ARG A 168 -1.40 -2.31 32.60
N ALA A 169 -1.45 -1.23 33.38
CA ALA A 169 -2.32 -1.16 34.56
C ALA A 169 -3.80 -1.16 34.18
N GLU A 170 -4.20 -0.40 33.14
CA GLU A 170 -5.56 -0.42 32.60
C GLU A 170 -5.97 -1.83 32.19
N ARG A 171 -5.12 -2.56 31.45
CA ARG A 171 -5.39 -3.95 31.05
C ARG A 171 -5.58 -4.87 32.25
N LYS A 172 -4.70 -4.77 33.24
CA LYS A 172 -4.83 -5.57 34.46
C LYS A 172 -6.17 -5.30 35.18
N GLN A 173 -6.60 -4.04 35.25
CA GLN A 173 -7.90 -3.70 35.82
C GLN A 173 -9.06 -4.33 35.03
N TRP A 174 -8.96 -4.34 33.70
CA TRP A 174 -9.95 -5.02 32.85
C TRP A 174 -9.97 -6.53 33.08
N ASP A 175 -8.79 -7.17 33.18
CA ASP A 175 -8.69 -8.60 33.47
C ASP A 175 -9.31 -8.92 34.85
N ASP A 176 -8.96 -8.15 35.90
CA ASP A 176 -9.50 -8.31 37.25
C ASP A 176 -11.04 -8.14 37.28
N LEU A 177 -11.58 -7.19 36.51
CA LEU A 177 -13.02 -6.95 36.38
C LEU A 177 -13.74 -8.09 35.63
N VAL A 178 -13.09 -8.67 34.62
CA VAL A 178 -13.63 -9.78 33.85
C VAL A 178 -13.63 -11.06 34.68
N GLU A 179 -12.55 -11.35 35.41
CA GLU A 179 -12.49 -12.48 36.34
C GLU A 179 -13.57 -12.37 37.42
N GLY A 180 -13.75 -11.18 38.02
CA GLY A 180 -14.82 -10.97 39.00
C GLY A 180 -16.25 -11.09 38.44
N LEU A 181 -16.44 -10.92 37.13
CA LEU A 181 -17.72 -11.16 36.46
C LEU A 181 -17.93 -12.65 36.17
N ASP A 182 -16.87 -13.38 35.80
CA ASP A 182 -16.88 -14.83 35.59
C ASP A 182 -17.23 -15.53 36.90
N ASP A 183 -16.58 -15.15 38.01
CA ASP A 183 -16.87 -15.65 39.36
C ASP A 183 -18.34 -15.40 39.77
N LEU A 184 -18.93 -14.27 39.36
CA LEU A 184 -20.33 -13.96 39.64
C LEU A 184 -21.31 -14.78 38.81
N LEU A 185 -20.92 -15.17 37.59
CA LEU A 185 -21.74 -15.94 36.66
C LEU A 185 -21.68 -17.45 36.95
N ASP A 186 -20.60 -17.94 37.56
CA ASP A 186 -20.42 -19.35 37.93
C ASP A 186 -21.09 -19.73 39.27
N ASP A 187 -21.58 -18.76 40.05
CA ASP A 187 -22.22 -18.95 41.37
C ASP A 187 -23.78 -19.13 41.30
N ASP A 188 -24.35 -19.35 40.10
CA ASP A 188 -25.77 -19.69 39.81
C ASP A 188 -25.90 -21.01 39.02
#